data_AF-A0A2J6IFM2-F1
#
_entry.id   AF-A0A2J6IFM2-F1
#
_cell.length_a   1.000
_cell.length_b   1.000
_cell.length_c   1.000
_cell.angle_alpha   90.00
_cell.angle_beta   90.00
_cell.angle_gamma   90.00
#
_symmetry.space_group_name_H-M   'P 1'
#
loop_
_entity.id
_entity.type
_entity.pdbx_description
1 polymer ?
#
loop_
_entity_poly.entity_id
_entity_poly.type
_entity_poly.pdbx_seq_one_letter_code
_entity_poly.pdbx_strand_id
1 'polypeptide(L)'
;MQINAGTSLFFGDVKQYQWWPVTNYENEWRGGVSLQLNRQLSPVFGIRGQGLYGKLGGTRRAWNKYFDNSYYEFNINTTVNINNIFSRYKQKRFLNAYLIVGLGLLNYNTYVYQLGTKTKIQTVGGGNGKGFGGRTLEGSFHGGLGLDIRINDQLSVNLESANRIMNSDMLDGHVSGFKYDVFNYTAVGLAYKFAYKKNKGPETKKSTITPENKPKNKNYNKRNPGEVQVVEYDYGASNTSKSKDVSPSQKNKNDNLIIVPPIVETEVIVEKPETDDVIIISGELENSKAFEYRVQILAKYGKTMELNKISNMYNIPASQIRQDSHNSYYIYTVGSYATYEQARQKRNQLRNQNGISDAFVVAFKNGKRLNKLP
;
A
#
# COMPACT_ATOMS: atom_id res chain seq x y z
N MET A 1 -22.60 -10.97 10.25
CA MET A 1 -21.51 -10.59 11.17
C MET A 1 -20.55 -11.75 11.29
N GLN A 2 -19.27 -11.46 11.47
CA GLN A 2 -18.21 -12.47 11.59
C GLN A 2 -17.30 -12.13 12.76
N ILE A 3 -16.88 -13.15 13.50
CA ILE A 3 -15.85 -13.05 14.53
C ILE A 3 -14.75 -14.03 14.15
N ASN A 4 -13.52 -13.54 14.05
CA ASN A 4 -12.37 -14.34 13.66
C ASN A 4 -11.28 -14.26 14.73
N ALA A 5 -10.56 -15.35 14.94
CA ALA A 5 -9.39 -15.43 15.78
C ALA A 5 -8.28 -16.18 15.03
N GLY A 6 -7.04 -15.73 15.19
CA GLY A 6 -5.97 -16.22 14.36
C GLY A 6 -4.60 -15.77 14.80
N THR A 7 -3.62 -16.07 13.95
CA THR A 7 -2.23 -15.75 14.15
C THR A 7 -1.78 -14.64 13.22
N SER A 8 -0.87 -13.83 13.73
CA SER A 8 -0.21 -12.74 13.02
C SER A 8 1.26 -13.05 12.92
N LEU A 9 1.83 -12.91 11.73
CA LEU A 9 3.23 -13.18 11.46
C LEU A 9 3.86 -12.03 10.69
N PHE A 10 4.93 -11.47 11.24
CA PHE A 10 5.68 -10.38 10.65
C PHE A 10 6.73 -10.86 9.65
N PHE A 11 6.89 -10.11 8.56
CA PHE A 11 7.87 -10.27 7.50
C PHE A 11 8.54 -8.92 7.22
N GLY A 12 9.68 -8.71 7.83
CA GLY A 12 10.50 -7.51 7.68
C GLY A 12 11.89 -7.74 8.26
N ASP A 13 12.54 -6.64 8.64
CA ASP A 13 13.97 -6.64 8.96
C ASP A 13 14.30 -7.32 10.28
N VAL A 14 13.49 -7.12 11.32
CA VAL A 14 13.68 -7.79 12.62
C VAL A 14 12.98 -9.17 12.62
N LYS A 15 13.46 -10.07 11.75
CA LYS A 15 13.01 -11.47 11.65
C LYS A 15 14.19 -12.44 11.57
N GLN A 16 14.06 -13.63 12.16
CA GLN A 16 15.16 -14.59 12.22
C GLN A 16 15.37 -15.32 10.90
N TYR A 17 14.30 -15.83 10.30
CA TYR A 17 14.32 -16.46 8.98
C TYR A 17 13.25 -15.84 8.10
N GLN A 18 13.57 -15.59 6.84
CA GLN A 18 12.69 -14.88 5.91
C GLN A 18 11.31 -15.53 5.74
N TRP A 19 11.23 -16.86 5.78
CA TRP A 19 10.01 -17.61 5.44
C TRP A 19 9.41 -18.42 6.59
N TRP A 20 10.15 -18.62 7.68
CA TRP A 20 9.74 -19.50 8.78
C TRP A 20 9.84 -18.79 10.13
N PRO A 21 8.77 -18.77 10.94
CA PRO A 21 8.83 -18.23 12.30
C PRO A 21 9.67 -19.11 13.22
N VAL A 22 10.33 -18.49 14.19
CA VAL A 22 10.93 -19.20 15.32
C VAL A 22 9.99 -19.23 16.52
N THR A 23 10.00 -20.35 17.25
CA THR A 23 9.23 -20.56 18.48
C THR A 23 10.10 -20.53 19.74
N ASN A 24 11.40 -20.80 19.59
CA ASN A 24 12.37 -20.86 20.68
C ASN A 24 13.20 -19.58 20.76
N TYR A 25 13.61 -19.19 21.97
CA TYR A 25 14.43 -17.99 22.23
C TYR A 25 13.83 -16.74 21.58
N GLU A 26 12.71 -16.30 22.17
CA GLU A 26 11.81 -15.23 21.71
C GLU A 26 10.96 -15.65 20.48
N ASN A 27 9.75 -16.14 20.77
CA ASN A 27 8.76 -16.59 19.80
C ASN A 27 8.29 -15.44 18.90
N GLU A 28 8.14 -15.67 17.58
CA GLU A 28 7.62 -14.68 16.63
C GLU A 28 6.10 -14.80 16.40
N TRP A 29 5.49 -15.91 16.79
CA TRP A 29 4.04 -16.09 16.66
C TRP A 29 3.31 -15.15 17.62
N ARG A 30 2.35 -14.42 17.09
CA ARG A 30 1.41 -13.63 17.88
C ARG A 30 -0.01 -13.91 17.42
N GLY A 31 -0.98 -13.51 18.25
CA GLY A 31 -2.40 -13.70 18.00
C GLY A 31 -3.13 -12.40 17.72
N GLY A 32 -4.32 -12.53 17.14
CA GLY A 32 -5.24 -11.42 16.92
C GLY A 32 -6.68 -11.89 16.77
N VAL A 33 -7.60 -10.98 17.07
CA VAL A 33 -9.05 -11.17 16.97
C VAL A 33 -9.67 -10.05 16.15
N SER A 34 -10.65 -10.39 15.33
CA SER A 34 -11.37 -9.39 14.54
C SER A 34 -12.87 -9.59 14.56
N LEU A 35 -13.57 -8.46 14.43
CA LEU A 35 -14.99 -8.37 14.20
C LEU A 35 -15.22 -7.80 12.80
N GLN A 36 -16.12 -8.43 12.04
CA GLN A 36 -16.38 -8.03 10.66
C GLN A 36 -17.87 -7.94 10.36
N LEU A 37 -18.23 -6.89 9.63
CA LEU A 37 -19.57 -6.65 9.13
C LEU A 37 -19.53 -6.71 7.60
N ASN A 38 -20.32 -7.62 7.04
CA ASN A 38 -20.27 -7.96 5.63
C ASN A 38 -21.62 -7.71 4.98
N ARG A 39 -21.60 -7.10 3.79
CA ARG A 39 -22.77 -6.95 2.93
C ARG A 39 -22.45 -7.45 1.53
N GLN A 40 -23.20 -8.46 1.09
CA GLN A 40 -23.14 -8.93 -0.29
C GLN A 40 -23.85 -7.92 -1.19
N LEU A 41 -23.17 -7.41 -2.23
CA LEU A 41 -23.73 -6.45 -3.18
C LEU A 41 -24.27 -7.15 -4.43
N SER A 42 -23.56 -8.18 -4.90
CA SER A 42 -23.97 -9.05 -6.01
C SER A 42 -23.56 -10.49 -5.72
N PRO A 43 -23.95 -11.50 -6.52
CA PRO A 43 -23.44 -12.87 -6.36
C PRO A 43 -21.91 -12.98 -6.37
N VAL A 44 -21.20 -12.03 -6.99
CA VAL A 44 -19.74 -12.05 -7.11
C VAL A 44 -19.07 -11.11 -6.10
N PHE A 45 -19.64 -9.92 -5.89
CA PHE A 45 -19.00 -8.86 -5.11
C PHE A 45 -19.64 -8.65 -3.74
N GLY A 46 -18.80 -8.55 -2.72
CA GLY A 46 -19.19 -8.14 -1.37
C GLY A 46 -18.32 -6.99 -0.88
N ILE A 47 -18.87 -6.20 0.05
CA ILE A 47 -18.14 -5.18 0.79
C ILE A 47 -18.16 -5.51 2.28
N ARG A 48 -17.07 -5.18 2.97
CA ARG A 48 -16.84 -5.53 4.36
C ARG A 48 -16.14 -4.38 5.07
N GLY A 49 -16.57 -4.13 6.31
CA GLY A 49 -15.80 -3.38 7.29
C GLY A 49 -15.30 -4.33 8.37
N GLN A 50 -14.03 -4.20 8.76
CA GLN A 50 -13.45 -5.00 9.84
C GLN A 50 -12.69 -4.11 10.83
N GLY A 51 -12.82 -4.47 12.10
CA GLY A 51 -11.96 -4.02 13.19
C GLY A 51 -11.14 -5.21 13.69
N LEU A 52 -9.82 -5.08 13.70
CA LEU A 52 -8.88 -6.12 14.11
C LEU A 52 -8.00 -5.58 15.23
N TYR A 53 -7.86 -6.35 16.30
CA TYR A 53 -6.87 -6.13 17.33
C TYR A 53 -5.91 -7.31 17.36
N GLY A 54 -4.62 -7.03 17.39
CA GLY A 54 -3.62 -8.09 17.43
C GLY A 54 -2.28 -7.64 17.98
N LYS A 55 -1.37 -8.61 18.04
CA LYS A 55 0.03 -8.38 18.36
C LYS A 55 0.90 -8.86 17.21
N LEU A 56 2.08 -8.26 17.08
CA LEU A 56 3.15 -8.70 16.18
C LEU A 56 4.44 -8.82 16.98
N GLY A 57 5.34 -9.66 16.51
CA GLY A 57 6.64 -9.84 17.10
C GLY A 57 7.62 -10.35 16.06
N GLY A 58 8.89 -10.12 16.34
CA GLY A 58 9.98 -10.53 15.48
C GLY A 58 11.28 -10.55 16.26
N THR A 59 12.16 -11.48 15.92
CA THR A 59 13.42 -11.69 16.64
C THR A 59 14.55 -11.77 15.63
N ARG A 60 15.63 -11.01 15.84
CA ARG A 60 16.85 -11.12 15.02
C ARG A 60 18.07 -11.29 15.91
N ARG A 61 18.52 -12.54 16.04
CA ARG A 61 19.61 -12.93 16.95
C ARG A 61 20.96 -12.37 16.51
N ALA A 62 21.19 -12.30 15.20
CA ALA A 62 22.40 -11.68 14.63
C ALA A 62 22.56 -10.20 15.06
N TRP A 63 21.46 -9.53 15.40
CA TRP A 63 21.46 -8.14 15.88
C TRP A 63 21.21 -8.03 17.39
N ASN A 64 21.08 -9.17 18.07
CA ASN A 64 20.74 -9.26 19.48
C ASN A 64 19.50 -8.42 19.84
N LYS A 65 18.43 -8.49 19.03
CA LYS A 65 17.20 -7.68 19.21
C LYS A 65 15.93 -8.49 18.95
N TYR A 66 14.85 -8.12 19.63
CA TYR A 66 13.49 -8.53 19.31
C TYR A 66 12.54 -7.34 19.50
N PHE A 67 11.36 -7.39 18.90
CA PHE A 67 10.33 -6.40 19.12
C PHE A 67 9.00 -7.04 19.49
N ASP A 68 8.21 -6.28 20.26
CA ASP A 68 6.80 -6.55 20.52
C ASP A 68 5.97 -5.37 20.03
N ASN A 69 4.96 -5.68 19.25
CA ASN A 69 4.03 -4.72 18.70
C ASN A 69 2.60 -5.11 19.09
N SER A 70 1.79 -4.09 19.37
CA SER A 70 0.34 -4.23 19.47
C SER A 70 -0.32 -3.27 18.50
N TYR A 71 -1.37 -3.71 17.83
CA TYR A 71 -2.01 -2.93 16.79
C TYR A 71 -3.53 -3.07 16.80
N TYR A 72 -4.18 -1.99 16.39
CA TYR A 72 -5.59 -1.94 16.03
C TYR A 72 -5.67 -1.55 14.56
N GLU A 73 -6.38 -2.33 13.76
CA GLU A 73 -6.57 -2.07 12.34
C GLU A 73 -8.05 -1.89 12.07
N PHE A 74 -8.41 -0.79 11.41
CA PHE A 74 -9.73 -0.57 10.85
C PHE A 74 -9.62 -0.61 9.34
N ASN A 75 -10.37 -1.50 8.70
CA ASN A 75 -10.24 -1.71 7.27
C ASN A 75 -11.58 -1.83 6.55
N ILE A 76 -11.52 -1.45 5.27
CA ILE A 76 -12.60 -1.61 4.30
C ILE A 76 -12.08 -2.53 3.21
N ASN A 77 -12.83 -3.59 2.93
CA ASN A 77 -12.40 -4.69 2.09
C ASN A 77 -13.51 -5.01 1.08
N THR A 78 -13.11 -5.32 -0.14
CA THR A 78 -13.96 -5.96 -1.14
C THR A 78 -13.66 -7.45 -1.16
N THR A 79 -14.70 -8.27 -1.31
CA THR A 79 -14.58 -9.70 -1.56
C THR A 79 -15.07 -10.06 -2.95
N VAL A 80 -14.34 -10.95 -3.62
CA VAL A 80 -14.68 -11.45 -4.96
C VAL A 80 -14.84 -12.96 -4.90
N ASN A 81 -16.06 -13.46 -5.07
CA ASN A 81 -16.37 -14.89 -5.04
C ASN A 81 -15.89 -15.58 -6.33
N ILE A 82 -14.80 -16.33 -6.23
CA ILE A 82 -14.15 -17.00 -7.37
C ILE A 82 -15.06 -18.09 -7.94
N ASN A 83 -15.77 -18.83 -7.09
CA ASN A 83 -16.65 -19.91 -7.56
C ASN A 83 -17.78 -19.41 -8.46
N ASN A 84 -18.25 -18.18 -8.25
CA ASN A 84 -19.31 -17.59 -9.06
C ASN A 84 -18.78 -16.90 -10.34
N ILE A 85 -17.46 -16.75 -10.48
CA ILE A 85 -16.82 -16.35 -11.73
C ILE A 85 -16.71 -17.56 -12.68
N PHE A 86 -16.25 -18.70 -12.16
CA PHE A 86 -15.95 -19.90 -12.97
C PHE A 86 -17.06 -20.97 -12.97
N SER A 87 -18.19 -20.73 -12.31
CA SER A 87 -19.30 -21.69 -12.26
C SER A 87 -20.66 -20.98 -12.14
N ARG A 88 -21.73 -21.63 -12.63
CA ARG A 88 -23.09 -21.14 -12.45
C ARG A 88 -23.39 -20.91 -10.96
N TYR A 89 -24.09 -19.81 -10.69
CA TYR A 89 -24.47 -19.44 -9.34
C TYR A 89 -25.30 -20.53 -8.66
N LYS A 90 -24.85 -21.01 -7.49
CA LYS A 90 -25.58 -21.94 -6.64
C LYS A 90 -25.80 -21.32 -5.27
N GLN A 91 -27.05 -21.01 -4.93
CA GLN A 91 -27.41 -20.36 -3.66
C GLN A 91 -27.00 -21.16 -2.40
N LYS A 92 -26.86 -22.48 -2.52
CA LYS A 92 -26.58 -23.40 -1.40
C LYS A 92 -25.26 -24.17 -1.54
N ARG A 93 -24.21 -23.53 -2.06
CA ARG A 93 -22.90 -24.17 -2.17
C ARG A 93 -22.28 -24.38 -0.78
N PHE A 94 -21.77 -25.59 -0.54
CA PHE A 94 -21.09 -25.99 0.70
C PHE A 94 -19.79 -25.21 0.95
N LEU A 95 -18.98 -25.01 -0.09
CA LEU A 95 -17.69 -24.33 -0.02
C LEU A 95 -17.65 -23.14 -0.99
N ASN A 96 -17.21 -21.98 -0.52
CA ASN A 96 -16.95 -20.80 -1.35
C ASN A 96 -15.53 -20.27 -1.10
N ALA A 97 -14.74 -20.19 -2.16
CA ALA A 97 -13.46 -19.49 -2.21
C ALA A 97 -13.66 -18.05 -2.71
N TYR A 98 -12.98 -17.11 -2.08
CA TYR A 98 -13.04 -15.70 -2.44
C TYR A 98 -11.68 -15.01 -2.29
N LEU A 99 -11.46 -14.00 -3.12
CA LEU A 99 -10.36 -13.05 -2.96
C LEU A 99 -10.78 -11.95 -1.99
N ILE A 100 -9.80 -11.41 -1.26
CA ILE A 100 -9.93 -10.27 -0.36
C ILE A 100 -8.96 -9.20 -0.86
N VAL A 101 -9.45 -7.99 -1.09
CA VAL A 101 -8.62 -6.81 -1.38
C VAL A 101 -9.16 -5.65 -0.58
N GLY A 102 -8.30 -4.91 0.11
CA GLY A 102 -8.75 -3.80 0.94
C GLY A 102 -7.68 -2.78 1.28
N LEU A 103 -8.17 -1.71 1.91
CA LEU A 103 -7.38 -0.64 2.49
C LEU A 103 -7.67 -0.58 3.98
N GLY A 104 -6.66 -0.22 4.77
CA GLY A 104 -6.79 -0.14 6.22
C GLY A 104 -6.03 1.05 6.81
N LEU A 105 -6.40 1.35 8.05
CA LEU A 105 -5.70 2.26 8.93
C LEU A 105 -5.24 1.50 10.17
N LEU A 106 -3.93 1.38 10.32
CA LEU A 106 -3.26 0.70 11.42
C LEU A 106 -2.87 1.71 12.50
N ASN A 107 -3.24 1.42 13.74
CA ASN A 107 -2.85 2.17 14.93
C ASN A 107 -2.02 1.27 15.84
N TYR A 108 -0.71 1.48 15.91
CA TYR A 108 0.19 0.55 16.58
C TYR A 108 1.19 1.22 17.53
N ASN A 109 1.68 0.41 18.48
CA ASN A 109 2.84 0.72 19.30
C ASN A 109 3.83 -0.43 19.15
N THR A 110 5.11 -0.09 18.93
CA THR A 110 6.21 -1.05 18.88
C THR A 110 7.23 -0.74 19.95
N TYR A 111 7.64 -1.77 20.68
CA TYR A 111 8.71 -1.70 21.66
C TYR A 111 9.82 -2.66 21.23
N VAL A 112 11.03 -2.13 21.08
CA VAL A 112 12.20 -2.92 20.68
C VAL A 112 13.07 -3.15 21.91
N TYR A 113 13.55 -4.38 22.05
CA TYR A 113 14.33 -4.85 23.19
C TYR A 113 15.63 -5.51 22.73
N GLN A 114 16.64 -5.47 23.60
CA GLN A 114 17.87 -6.21 23.43
C GLN A 114 17.71 -7.67 23.91
N LEU A 115 18.19 -8.64 23.13
CA LEU A 115 18.21 -10.06 23.52
C LEU A 115 19.16 -10.26 24.72
N GLY A 116 18.77 -11.19 25.61
CA GLY A 116 19.51 -11.51 26.83
C GLY A 116 19.14 -10.57 27.99
N THR A 117 19.44 -9.27 27.87
CA THR A 117 19.21 -8.28 28.94
C THR A 117 17.76 -7.82 29.04
N LYS A 118 16.97 -7.96 27.96
CA LYS A 118 15.57 -7.50 27.85
C LYS A 118 15.37 -6.00 28.13
N THR A 119 16.43 -5.22 27.94
CA THR A 119 16.39 -3.76 28.07
C THR A 119 15.65 -3.17 26.87
N LYS A 120 14.70 -2.27 27.12
CA LYS A 120 13.99 -1.56 26.05
C LYS A 120 14.90 -0.51 25.43
N ILE A 121 15.15 -0.63 24.14
CA ILE A 121 16.08 0.23 23.38
C ILE A 121 15.37 1.24 22.50
N GLN A 122 14.13 0.97 22.09
CA GLN A 122 13.37 1.88 21.22
C GLN A 122 11.87 1.74 21.45
N THR A 123 11.14 2.81 21.18
CA THR A 123 9.68 2.84 21.16
C THR A 123 9.21 3.60 19.94
N VAL A 124 8.29 3.01 19.17
CA VAL A 124 7.56 3.67 18.07
C VAL A 124 6.11 3.79 18.48
N GLY A 125 5.55 4.99 18.33
CA GLY A 125 4.28 5.37 18.95
C GLY A 125 4.49 5.67 20.43
N GLY A 126 3.70 5.04 21.30
CA GLY A 126 3.89 5.09 22.75
C GLY A 126 3.63 6.46 23.38
N GLY A 127 2.75 7.27 22.78
CA GLY A 127 2.41 8.62 23.24
C GLY A 127 2.72 9.71 22.21
N ASN A 128 3.62 9.43 21.27
CA ASN A 128 4.13 10.42 20.31
C ASN A 128 3.57 10.28 18.88
N GLY A 129 2.72 9.27 18.64
CA GLY A 129 2.13 9.02 17.33
C GLY A 129 0.84 9.82 17.08
N LYS A 130 0.43 9.89 15.82
CA LYS A 130 -0.77 10.65 15.36
C LYS A 130 -2.10 9.91 15.55
N GLY A 131 -2.04 8.65 15.94
CA GLY A 131 -3.19 7.79 16.20
C GLY A 131 -3.77 7.96 17.60
N PHE A 132 -4.86 7.24 17.88
CA PHE A 132 -5.51 7.33 19.18
C PHE A 132 -4.59 6.86 20.31
N GLY A 133 -4.62 7.55 21.45
CA GLY A 133 -3.75 7.25 22.58
C GLY A 133 -2.25 7.40 22.27
N GLY A 134 -1.90 8.25 21.29
CA GLY A 134 -0.50 8.50 20.90
C GLY A 134 0.17 7.34 20.16
N ARG A 135 -0.63 6.44 19.57
CA ARG A 135 -0.15 5.33 18.73
C ARG A 135 0.29 5.84 17.36
N THR A 136 1.17 5.12 16.68
CA THR A 136 1.49 5.43 15.29
C THR A 136 0.29 5.10 14.41
N LEU A 137 -0.15 6.05 13.59
CA LEU A 137 -1.23 5.88 12.62
C LEU A 137 -0.63 5.73 11.23
N GLU A 138 -1.00 4.67 10.52
CA GLU A 138 -0.49 4.37 9.20
C GLU A 138 -1.54 3.76 8.28
N GLY A 139 -1.42 4.03 6.98
CA GLY A 139 -2.23 3.38 5.96
C GLY A 139 -1.67 2.01 5.58
N SER A 140 -2.55 1.05 5.33
CA SER A 140 -2.22 -0.29 4.85
C SER A 140 -3.00 -0.64 3.58
N PHE A 141 -2.39 -1.45 2.74
CA PHE A 141 -3.07 -2.20 1.67
C PHE A 141 -3.00 -3.68 2.00
N HIS A 142 -4.08 -4.43 1.82
CA HIS A 142 -4.05 -5.87 2.05
C HIS A 142 -4.75 -6.67 0.97
N GLY A 143 -4.16 -7.83 0.69
CA GLY A 143 -4.62 -8.79 -0.29
C GLY A 143 -4.56 -10.19 0.28
N GLY A 144 -5.57 -11.02 -0.02
CA GLY A 144 -5.66 -12.35 0.54
C GLY A 144 -6.70 -13.25 -0.10
N LEU A 145 -6.83 -14.42 0.50
CA LEU A 145 -7.74 -15.48 0.11
C LEU A 145 -8.58 -15.89 1.31
N GLY A 146 -9.80 -16.29 1.04
CA GLY A 146 -10.67 -16.86 2.05
C GLY A 146 -11.47 -18.04 1.53
N LEU A 147 -11.77 -18.95 2.45
CA LEU A 147 -12.70 -20.05 2.28
C LEU A 147 -13.88 -19.84 3.25
N ASP A 148 -15.09 -20.07 2.79
CA ASP A 148 -16.32 -20.07 3.57
C ASP A 148 -17.00 -21.43 3.43
N ILE A 149 -17.11 -22.14 4.55
CA ILE A 149 -17.70 -23.46 4.68
C ILE A 149 -19.06 -23.31 5.34
N ARG A 150 -20.12 -23.58 4.58
CA ARG A 150 -21.49 -23.51 5.07
C ARG A 150 -21.76 -24.68 6.03
N ILE A 151 -22.20 -24.36 7.24
CA ILE A 151 -22.73 -25.34 8.20
C ILE A 151 -24.25 -25.45 8.05
N ASN A 152 -24.95 -24.31 8.04
CA ASN A 152 -26.39 -24.24 7.82
C ASN A 152 -26.77 -22.89 7.15
N ASP A 153 -28.07 -22.59 7.04
CA ASP A 153 -28.54 -21.37 6.35
C ASP A 153 -28.17 -20.06 7.07
N GLN A 154 -27.76 -20.12 8.34
CA GLN A 154 -27.41 -18.96 9.17
C GLN A 154 -25.95 -18.94 9.62
N LEU A 155 -25.28 -20.09 9.67
CA LEU A 155 -23.94 -20.25 10.22
C LEU A 155 -22.97 -20.80 9.16
N SER A 156 -21.82 -20.15 9.03
CA SER A 156 -20.66 -20.67 8.30
C SER A 156 -19.37 -20.52 9.10
N VAL A 157 -18.39 -21.36 8.78
CA VAL A 157 -17.02 -21.27 9.27
C VAL A 157 -16.17 -20.69 8.14
N ASN A 158 -15.33 -19.72 8.43
CA ASN A 158 -14.39 -19.16 7.47
C ASN A 158 -12.93 -19.45 7.85
N LEU A 159 -12.08 -19.57 6.84
CA LEU A 159 -10.63 -19.56 6.95
C LEU A 159 -10.12 -18.46 6.03
N GLU A 160 -9.43 -17.46 6.57
CA GLU A 160 -8.94 -16.30 5.83
C GLU A 160 -7.43 -16.15 6.06
N SER A 161 -6.67 -15.89 4.99
CA SER A 161 -5.27 -15.47 5.08
C SER A 161 -5.06 -14.26 4.19
N ALA A 162 -4.54 -13.18 4.78
CA ALA A 162 -4.30 -11.94 4.04
C ALA A 162 -2.99 -11.28 4.48
N ASN A 163 -2.21 -10.86 3.48
CA ASN A 163 -1.00 -10.08 3.67
C ASN A 163 -1.37 -8.60 3.72
N ARG A 164 -0.78 -7.89 4.68
CA ARG A 164 -0.92 -6.45 4.87
C ARG A 164 0.43 -5.82 4.59
N ILE A 165 0.43 -4.91 3.62
CA ILE A 165 1.59 -4.15 3.17
C ILE A 165 1.44 -2.75 3.75
N MET A 166 2.38 -2.37 4.60
CA MET A 166 2.43 -1.06 5.23
C MET A 166 3.00 -0.02 4.26
N ASN A 167 2.78 1.25 4.53
CA ASN A 167 3.34 2.35 3.74
C ASN A 167 4.68 2.86 4.33
N SER A 168 5.17 2.21 5.39
CA SER A 168 6.35 2.54 6.18
C SER A 168 7.15 1.29 6.53
N ASP A 169 8.34 1.55 7.06
CA ASP A 169 9.39 0.61 7.48
C ASP A 169 9.65 0.76 8.99
N MET A 170 8.59 1.07 9.75
CA MET A 170 8.67 1.37 11.18
C MET A 170 7.77 0.47 12.02
N LEU A 171 7.18 -0.57 11.42
CA LEU A 171 6.29 -1.49 12.13
C LEU A 171 7.07 -2.34 13.13
N ASP A 172 8.30 -2.74 12.79
CA ASP A 172 9.24 -3.43 13.70
C ASP A 172 10.14 -2.48 14.51
N GLY A 173 10.03 -1.17 14.24
CA GLY A 173 10.84 -0.14 14.88
C GLY A 173 12.27 -0.05 14.35
N HIS A 174 12.58 -0.64 13.20
CA HIS A 174 13.89 -0.53 12.58
C HIS A 174 13.75 -0.13 11.11
N VAL A 175 14.40 0.97 10.72
CA VAL A 175 14.40 1.42 9.32
C VAL A 175 15.64 0.88 8.62
N SER A 176 15.49 -0.08 7.70
CA SER A 176 16.57 -0.61 6.86
C SER A 176 16.02 -1.42 5.68
N GLY A 177 16.70 -1.35 4.53
CA GLY A 177 16.43 -2.25 3.40
C GLY A 177 15.12 -1.99 2.64
N PHE A 178 14.10 -2.83 2.84
CA PHE A 178 12.86 -2.85 2.07
C PHE A 178 11.91 -1.75 2.55
N LYS A 179 11.32 -0.97 1.63
CA LYS A 179 10.52 0.24 1.97
C LYS A 179 9.24 -0.05 2.79
N TYR A 180 8.80 -1.30 2.84
CA TYR A 180 7.48 -1.67 3.31
C TYR A 180 7.56 -2.88 4.21
N ASP A 181 7.09 -2.71 5.44
CA ASP A 181 6.83 -3.82 6.33
C ASP A 181 5.61 -4.60 5.86
N VAL A 182 5.73 -5.93 5.88
CA VAL A 182 4.62 -6.82 5.54
C VAL A 182 4.32 -7.70 6.74
N PHE A 183 3.04 -7.91 7.02
CA PHE A 183 2.65 -8.97 7.93
C PHE A 183 1.45 -9.73 7.40
N ASN A 184 1.40 -11.03 7.71
CA ASN A 184 0.26 -11.87 7.41
C ASN A 184 -0.64 -11.99 8.64
N TYR A 185 -1.94 -12.01 8.43
CA TYR A 185 -2.90 -12.48 9.42
C TYR A 185 -3.68 -13.65 8.82
N THR A 186 -3.60 -14.80 9.48
CA THR A 186 -4.34 -16.01 9.12
C THR A 186 -5.27 -16.37 10.26
N ALA A 187 -6.56 -16.52 9.97
CA ALA A 187 -7.57 -16.68 11.00
C ALA A 187 -8.68 -17.64 10.59
N VAL A 188 -9.25 -18.30 11.60
CA VAL A 188 -10.51 -19.04 11.49
C VAL A 188 -11.60 -18.20 12.15
N GLY A 189 -12.79 -18.22 11.56
CA GLY A 189 -13.89 -17.42 12.06
C GLY A 189 -15.25 -18.08 11.95
N LEU A 190 -16.17 -17.58 12.77
CA LEU A 190 -17.59 -17.94 12.74
C LEU A 190 -18.38 -16.79 12.13
N ALA A 191 -19.21 -17.10 11.15
CA ALA A 191 -20.06 -16.15 10.47
C ALA A 191 -21.53 -16.44 10.76
N TYR A 192 -22.24 -15.43 11.27
CA TYR A 192 -23.68 -15.47 11.43
C TYR A 192 -24.37 -14.54 10.43
N LYS A 193 -25.32 -15.10 9.68
CA LYS A 193 -26.13 -14.38 8.69
C LYS A 193 -27.48 -13.99 9.31
N PHE A 194 -27.68 -12.70 9.47
CA PHE A 194 -28.98 -12.16 9.86
C PHE A 194 -29.94 -12.22 8.66
N ALA A 195 -31.09 -12.86 8.86
CA ALA A 195 -32.18 -12.79 7.90
C ALA A 195 -32.86 -11.42 8.05
N TYR A 196 -32.74 -10.57 7.03
CA TYR A 196 -33.57 -9.36 6.96
C TYR A 196 -35.01 -9.79 6.65
N LYS A 197 -35.93 -9.61 7.60
CA LYS A 197 -37.36 -9.62 7.30
C LYS A 197 -37.64 -8.38 6.46
N LYS A 198 -37.90 -8.57 5.17
CA LYS A 198 -38.45 -7.52 4.32
C LYS A 198 -39.86 -7.25 4.86
N ASN A 199 -40.06 -6.11 5.52
CA ASN A 199 -41.42 -5.63 5.75
C ASN A 199 -42.07 -5.58 4.37
N LYS A 200 -43.14 -6.35 4.17
CA LYS A 200 -43.97 -6.19 2.97
C LYS A 200 -44.38 -4.72 2.97
N GLY A 201 -43.90 -3.95 1.99
CA GLY A 201 -44.53 -2.66 1.69
C GLY A 201 -46.02 -2.89 1.47
N PRO A 202 -46.87 -1.88 1.71
CA PRO A 202 -48.32 -2.02 1.61
C PRO A 202 -48.67 -2.76 0.32
N GLU A 203 -49.40 -3.86 0.45
CA GLU A 203 -49.87 -4.63 -0.69
C GLU A 203 -50.68 -3.68 -1.57
N THR A 204 -50.12 -3.26 -2.70
CA THR A 204 -50.92 -2.69 -3.79
C THR A 204 -51.91 -3.77 -4.18
N LYS A 205 -53.17 -3.58 -3.74
CA LYS A 205 -54.31 -4.37 -4.21
C LYS A 205 -54.24 -4.36 -5.73
N LYS A 206 -53.87 -5.50 -6.33
CA LYS A 206 -54.07 -5.70 -7.76
C LYS A 206 -55.56 -5.54 -7.99
N SER A 207 -55.95 -4.58 -8.82
CA SER A 207 -57.30 -4.51 -9.34
C SER A 207 -57.61 -5.83 -10.04
N THR A 208 -58.62 -6.53 -9.54
CA THR A 208 -59.23 -7.66 -10.22
C THR A 208 -59.79 -7.14 -11.53
N ILE A 209 -59.14 -7.44 -12.65
CA ILE A 209 -59.78 -7.30 -13.96
C ILE A 209 -60.67 -8.52 -14.14
N THR A 210 -61.97 -8.27 -14.10
CA THR A 210 -63.03 -9.23 -14.43
C THR A 210 -62.84 -9.75 -15.86
N PRO A 211 -63.03 -11.05 -16.16
CA PRO A 211 -62.85 -11.55 -17.51
C PRO A 211 -64.01 -11.12 -18.40
N GLU A 212 -63.75 -10.25 -19.37
CA GLU A 212 -64.71 -9.93 -20.42
C GLU A 212 -64.41 -10.76 -21.68
N ASN A 213 -65.36 -11.64 -21.99
CA ASN A 213 -65.70 -12.32 -23.24
C ASN A 213 -64.64 -12.49 -24.35
N LYS A 214 -64.27 -13.75 -24.57
CA LYS A 214 -63.69 -14.24 -25.84
C LYS A 214 -64.67 -14.10 -27.01
N PRO A 215 -64.15 -13.92 -28.22
CA PRO A 215 -64.59 -14.70 -29.37
C PRO A 215 -63.52 -15.71 -29.82
N LYS A 216 -64.01 -16.86 -30.30
CA LYS A 216 -63.26 -18.02 -30.76
C LYS A 216 -62.71 -17.85 -32.19
N ASN A 217 -61.60 -18.55 -32.41
CA ASN A 217 -61.10 -19.15 -33.66
C ASN A 217 -60.59 -18.26 -34.79
N LYS A 218 -59.32 -18.49 -35.17
CA LYS A 218 -58.99 -19.31 -36.36
C LYS A 218 -57.57 -19.89 -36.26
N ASN A 219 -57.48 -21.18 -36.63
CA ASN A 219 -56.27 -21.98 -36.81
C ASN A 219 -55.31 -21.36 -37.82
N TYR A 220 -54.00 -21.59 -37.68
CA TYR A 220 -53.17 -22.18 -38.74
C TYR A 220 -51.90 -22.84 -38.18
N ASN A 221 -51.50 -23.88 -38.90
CA ASN A 221 -50.56 -24.94 -38.54
C ASN A 221 -49.07 -24.53 -38.50
N LYS A 222 -48.36 -25.13 -37.53
CA LYS A 222 -47.12 -25.94 -37.68
C LYS A 222 -46.01 -25.41 -38.61
N ARG A 223 -44.89 -24.97 -38.00
CA ARG A 223 -43.49 -25.23 -38.43
C ARG A 223 -42.50 -24.71 -37.36
N ASN A 224 -41.65 -25.60 -36.86
CA ASN A 224 -40.29 -25.32 -36.35
C ASN A 224 -39.34 -26.05 -37.32
N PRO A 225 -38.01 -25.81 -37.35
CA PRO A 225 -37.18 -24.85 -36.62
C PRO A 225 -36.20 -24.06 -37.52
N GLY A 226 -35.61 -22.95 -37.06
CA GLY A 226 -34.45 -22.36 -37.74
C GLY A 226 -34.14 -20.92 -37.34
N GLU A 227 -32.91 -20.71 -36.88
CA GLU A 227 -32.17 -19.44 -36.77
C GLU A 227 -32.65 -18.40 -35.75
N VAL A 228 -32.03 -18.45 -34.56
CA VAL A 228 -31.94 -17.31 -33.65
C VAL A 228 -30.91 -16.35 -34.23
N GLN A 229 -31.37 -15.19 -34.72
CA GLN A 229 -30.50 -14.08 -35.09
C GLN A 229 -29.81 -13.50 -33.86
N VAL A 230 -28.49 -13.36 -33.94
CA VAL A 230 -27.64 -12.66 -32.97
C VAL A 230 -27.88 -11.17 -33.16
N VAL A 231 -28.41 -10.49 -32.13
CA VAL A 231 -28.47 -9.02 -32.12
C VAL A 231 -27.14 -8.51 -31.55
N GLU A 232 -26.32 -8.02 -32.47
CA GLU A 232 -25.12 -7.24 -32.21
C GLU A 232 -25.52 -5.83 -31.74
N TYR A 233 -25.02 -5.40 -30.58
CA TYR A 233 -25.19 -4.02 -30.14
C TYR A 233 -23.90 -3.25 -30.44
N ASP A 234 -23.95 -2.48 -31.52
CA ASP A 234 -23.01 -1.42 -31.85
C ASP A 234 -23.37 -0.16 -31.04
N TYR A 235 -22.39 0.41 -30.32
CA TYR A 235 -22.50 1.74 -29.72
C TYR A 235 -21.35 2.61 -30.25
N GLY A 236 -21.55 3.09 -31.48
CA GLY A 236 -20.84 4.23 -32.05
C GLY A 236 -21.25 5.57 -31.43
N ALA A 237 -20.24 6.22 -30.85
CA ALA A 237 -19.96 7.63 -30.63
C ALA A 237 -21.02 8.78 -30.77
N SER A 238 -20.82 9.72 -29.82
CA SER A 238 -20.87 11.19 -29.93
C SER A 238 -22.17 11.94 -29.60
N ASN A 239 -22.09 12.84 -28.61
CA ASN A 239 -22.03 14.27 -28.88
C ASN A 239 -21.67 15.10 -27.64
N THR A 240 -20.62 15.91 -27.81
CA THR A 240 -20.21 17.05 -27.01
C THR A 240 -21.17 18.22 -27.21
N SER A 241 -21.51 18.96 -26.16
CA SER A 241 -22.04 20.32 -26.27
C SER A 241 -21.67 21.16 -25.04
N LYS A 242 -20.99 22.29 -25.32
CA LYS A 242 -20.73 23.42 -24.41
C LYS A 242 -21.97 24.31 -24.33
N SER A 243 -22.20 24.95 -23.18
CA SER A 243 -22.94 26.23 -23.02
C SER A 243 -22.91 26.63 -21.53
N LYS A 244 -22.12 27.64 -21.12
CA LYS A 244 -22.40 29.10 -20.95
C LYS A 244 -22.98 29.50 -19.58
N ASP A 245 -22.41 30.60 -19.07
CA ASP A 245 -22.72 31.37 -17.86
C ASP A 245 -24.21 31.69 -17.64
N VAL A 246 -24.58 31.89 -16.37
CA VAL A 246 -25.21 33.12 -15.82
C VAL A 246 -25.51 32.92 -14.30
N SER A 247 -25.22 33.96 -13.50
CA SER A 247 -25.50 34.09 -12.06
C SER A 247 -26.92 34.65 -11.80
N PRO A 248 -27.51 34.51 -10.60
CA PRO A 248 -27.66 35.70 -9.72
C PRO A 248 -27.64 35.48 -8.18
N SER A 249 -27.04 36.46 -7.47
CA SER A 249 -27.42 37.22 -6.22
C SER A 249 -28.24 36.58 -5.07
N GLN A 250 -28.16 36.89 -3.76
CA GLN A 250 -27.41 37.82 -2.88
C GLN A 250 -27.71 37.48 -1.37
N LYS A 251 -26.76 37.78 -0.45
CA LYS A 251 -26.89 38.14 1.01
C LYS A 251 -27.49 37.08 2.00
N ASN A 252 -27.04 36.87 3.25
CA ASN A 252 -26.50 37.77 4.29
C ASN A 252 -25.99 36.98 5.54
N LYS A 253 -25.11 37.63 6.33
CA LYS A 253 -24.88 37.53 7.81
C LYS A 253 -23.83 36.59 8.44
N ASN A 254 -22.78 37.27 8.92
CA ASN A 254 -22.21 37.29 10.29
C ASN A 254 -20.86 36.60 10.53
N ASP A 255 -19.84 37.45 10.45
CA ASP A 255 -18.50 37.29 11.01
C ASP A 255 -18.51 37.29 12.55
N ASN A 256 -17.67 36.43 13.13
CA ASN A 256 -16.96 36.70 14.39
C ASN A 256 -15.48 36.40 14.13
N LEU A 257 -14.71 37.45 13.89
CA LEU A 257 -13.26 37.42 13.70
C LEU A 257 -12.55 37.43 15.06
N ILE A 258 -11.70 36.44 15.30
CA ILE A 258 -10.64 36.50 16.30
C ILE A 258 -9.39 37.04 15.59
N ILE A 259 -8.91 38.20 16.07
CA ILE A 259 -7.73 38.89 15.56
C ILE A 259 -6.46 38.17 16.06
N VAL A 260 -5.58 37.78 15.14
CA VAL A 260 -4.18 37.42 15.41
C VAL A 260 -3.31 38.36 14.55
N PRO A 261 -2.29 39.04 15.11
CA PRO A 261 -1.52 40.05 14.38
C PRO A 261 -0.59 39.45 13.30
N PRO A 262 -0.25 40.21 12.25
CA PRO A 262 0.61 39.76 11.16
C PRO A 262 2.10 39.79 11.55
N ILE A 263 2.83 38.75 11.12
CA ILE A 263 4.28 38.62 11.23
C ILE A 263 4.91 39.44 10.10
N VAL A 264 5.83 40.33 10.46
CA VAL A 264 6.60 41.20 9.55
C VAL A 264 7.70 40.39 8.87
N GLU A 265 7.68 40.36 7.55
CA GLU A 265 8.74 39.81 6.69
C GLU A 265 9.71 40.96 6.37
N THR A 266 11.00 40.79 6.69
CA THR A 266 12.03 41.82 6.44
C THR A 266 12.79 41.44 5.18
N GLU A 267 12.75 42.33 4.18
CA GLU A 267 13.48 42.21 2.91
C GLU A 267 15.00 42.32 3.13
N VAL A 268 15.76 41.39 2.53
CA VAL A 268 17.23 41.47 2.46
C VAL A 268 17.63 42.01 1.08
N ILE A 269 18.31 43.15 1.12
CA ILE A 269 18.81 43.93 -0.01
C ILE A 269 19.96 43.18 -0.71
N VAL A 270 19.91 43.17 -2.05
CA VAL A 270 20.95 42.65 -2.95
C VAL A 270 21.95 43.77 -3.26
N GLU A 271 23.23 43.50 -3.09
CA GLU A 271 24.30 44.34 -3.64
C GLU A 271 25.35 43.48 -4.37
N LYS A 272 25.74 43.92 -5.57
CA LYS A 272 26.77 43.35 -6.45
C LYS A 272 27.96 44.31 -6.49
N PRO A 273 29.21 43.82 -6.43
CA PRO A 273 30.20 44.10 -7.50
C PRO A 273 31.01 42.82 -7.83
N GLU A 274 31.21 42.44 -9.10
CA GLU A 274 32.27 42.81 -10.07
C GLU A 274 33.67 42.21 -9.84
N THR A 275 34.33 41.97 -10.97
CA THR A 275 35.38 40.98 -11.30
C THR A 275 36.81 41.47 -11.07
N ASP A 276 37.69 40.59 -10.56
CA ASP A 276 38.95 40.13 -11.19
C ASP A 276 39.93 39.56 -10.14
N ASP A 277 40.45 38.37 -10.45
CA ASP A 277 41.82 37.89 -10.23
C ASP A 277 41.89 36.38 -9.96
N VAL A 278 42.47 35.69 -10.94
CA VAL A 278 42.83 34.27 -10.90
C VAL A 278 44.04 34.12 -9.98
N ILE A 279 43.85 33.45 -8.84
CA ILE A 279 44.94 32.84 -8.07
C ILE A 279 44.67 31.34 -7.93
N ILE A 280 45.47 30.55 -8.64
CA ILE A 280 45.60 29.11 -8.44
C ILE A 280 46.34 28.89 -7.12
N ILE A 281 45.63 28.45 -6.07
CA ILE A 281 46.24 27.82 -4.90
C ILE A 281 45.57 26.45 -4.71
N SER A 282 46.32 25.43 -5.11
CA SER A 282 46.28 24.09 -4.54
C SER A 282 46.48 24.17 -3.02
N GLY A 283 45.48 23.77 -2.24
CA GLY A 283 45.57 23.79 -0.78
C GLY A 283 44.36 23.16 -0.10
N GLU A 284 44.57 21.93 0.34
CA GLU A 284 43.72 21.09 1.19
C GLU A 284 43.41 21.76 2.55
N LEU A 285 42.13 21.75 2.96
CA LEU A 285 41.66 21.96 4.35
C LEU A 285 40.20 21.48 4.44
N GLU A 286 39.96 20.18 4.66
CA GLU A 286 39.82 19.52 5.97
C GLU A 286 38.58 19.94 6.79
N ASN A 287 37.72 18.92 6.95
CA ASN A 287 36.85 18.66 8.09
C ASN A 287 35.39 19.18 8.07
N SER A 288 34.58 18.49 7.28
CA SER A 288 33.22 18.14 7.68
C SER A 288 33.01 16.65 7.40
N LYS A 289 32.65 15.88 8.44
CA LYS A 289 32.36 14.43 8.41
C LYS A 289 31.07 14.11 7.64
N ALA A 290 30.79 14.81 6.53
CA ALA A 290 29.59 14.60 5.74
C ALA A 290 29.79 13.44 4.76
N PHE A 291 28.85 12.51 4.76
CA PHE A 291 28.74 11.50 3.70
C PHE A 291 28.23 12.16 2.43
N GLU A 292 28.77 11.75 1.29
CA GLU A 292 28.24 12.10 -0.03
C GLU A 292 27.51 10.87 -0.59
N TYR A 293 26.26 11.04 -1.00
CA TYR A 293 25.48 9.97 -1.62
C TYR A 293 25.40 10.19 -3.13
N ARG A 294 25.66 9.13 -3.90
CA ARG A 294 25.54 9.11 -5.38
C ARG A 294 24.69 7.93 -5.82
N VAL A 295 24.18 7.94 -7.05
CA VAL A 295 23.46 6.79 -7.62
C VAL A 295 24.38 6.04 -8.58
N GLN A 296 24.75 4.81 -8.26
CA GLN A 296 25.50 3.95 -9.16
C GLN A 296 24.55 3.36 -10.21
N ILE A 297 24.89 3.56 -11.48
CA ILE A 297 24.10 3.12 -12.64
C ILE A 297 24.74 1.94 -13.38
N LEU A 298 26.05 1.75 -13.25
CA LEU A 298 26.81 0.69 -13.90
C LEU A 298 28.08 0.38 -13.10
N ALA A 299 28.54 -0.87 -13.15
CA ALA A 299 29.89 -1.25 -12.74
C ALA A 299 30.48 -2.20 -13.78
N LYS A 300 31.79 -2.08 -14.04
CA LYS A 300 32.52 -2.95 -14.96
C LYS A 300 33.85 -3.38 -14.37
N TYR A 301 34.09 -4.69 -14.37
CA TYR A 301 35.33 -5.26 -13.87
C TYR A 301 36.49 -5.02 -14.84
N GLY A 302 37.66 -4.64 -14.31
CA GLY A 302 38.95 -4.66 -15.02
C GLY A 302 39.19 -3.59 -16.09
N LYS A 303 38.18 -3.16 -16.85
CA LYS A 303 38.33 -2.14 -17.91
C LYS A 303 37.26 -1.06 -17.85
N THR A 304 37.67 0.19 -18.05
CA THR A 304 36.77 1.33 -18.19
C THR A 304 35.86 1.22 -19.43
N MET A 305 34.83 2.04 -19.46
CA MET A 305 33.94 2.30 -20.57
C MET A 305 33.86 3.81 -20.77
N GLU A 306 33.88 4.26 -22.02
CA GLU A 306 33.76 5.69 -22.33
C GLU A 306 32.41 6.25 -21.89
N LEU A 307 32.43 7.46 -21.30
CA LEU A 307 31.22 8.10 -20.78
C LEU A 307 30.17 8.34 -21.88
N ASN A 308 30.58 8.64 -23.11
CA ASN A 308 29.67 8.81 -24.25
C ASN A 308 28.86 7.53 -24.55
N LYS A 309 29.49 6.36 -24.38
CA LYS A 309 28.81 5.07 -24.59
C LYS A 309 27.75 4.83 -23.52
N ILE A 310 28.05 5.17 -22.26
CA ILE A 310 27.12 5.05 -21.14
C ILE A 310 25.99 6.09 -21.27
N SER A 311 26.33 7.30 -21.68
CA SER A 311 25.40 8.39 -21.98
C SER A 311 24.34 7.96 -22.99
N ASN A 312 24.77 7.37 -24.11
CA ASN A 312 23.87 6.86 -25.15
C ASN A 312 23.04 5.66 -24.67
N MET A 313 23.63 4.77 -23.86
CA MET A 313 22.95 3.58 -23.34
C MET A 313 21.78 3.93 -22.43
N TYR A 314 21.92 4.97 -21.60
CA TYR A 314 20.94 5.32 -20.58
C TYR A 314 20.22 6.65 -20.84
N ASN A 315 20.52 7.33 -21.94
CA ASN A 315 20.00 8.66 -22.25
C ASN A 315 20.25 9.67 -21.11
N ILE A 316 21.49 9.72 -20.60
CA ILE A 316 21.95 10.63 -19.53
C ILE A 316 23.14 11.42 -20.05
N PRO A 317 23.16 12.76 -19.96
CA PRO A 317 24.30 13.54 -20.43
C PRO A 317 25.61 13.08 -19.79
N ALA A 318 26.66 12.90 -20.60
CA ALA A 318 27.97 12.45 -20.12
C ALA A 318 28.53 13.34 -18.99
N SER A 319 28.20 14.63 -18.98
CA SER A 319 28.58 15.59 -17.92
C SER A 319 27.97 15.28 -16.54
N GLN A 320 26.91 14.47 -16.48
CA GLN A 320 26.26 14.05 -15.24
C GLN A 320 26.80 12.71 -14.71
N ILE A 321 27.68 12.04 -15.45
CA ILE A 321 28.22 10.73 -15.11
C ILE A 321 29.64 10.90 -14.58
N ARG A 322 29.88 10.40 -13.36
CA ARG A 322 31.21 10.32 -12.75
C ARG A 322 31.72 8.89 -12.78
N GLN A 323 33.01 8.73 -13.05
CA GLN A 323 33.71 7.45 -12.98
C GLN A 323 34.59 7.42 -11.74
N ASP A 324 34.46 6.37 -10.95
CA ASP A 324 35.31 6.10 -9.79
C ASP A 324 35.78 4.62 -9.83
N SER A 325 36.73 4.25 -8.96
CA SER A 325 37.18 2.86 -8.79
C SER A 325 36.80 2.31 -7.41
N HIS A 326 36.31 1.07 -7.36
CA HIS A 326 35.99 0.39 -6.11
C HIS A 326 36.11 -1.13 -6.24
N ASN A 327 36.94 -1.78 -5.40
CA ASN A 327 37.14 -3.24 -5.37
C ASN A 327 37.37 -3.88 -6.75
N SER A 328 38.28 -3.30 -7.55
CA SER A 328 38.61 -3.73 -8.93
C SER A 328 37.51 -3.52 -9.98
N TYR A 329 36.43 -2.83 -9.62
CA TYR A 329 35.42 -2.34 -10.56
C TYR A 329 35.62 -0.86 -10.85
N TYR A 330 35.42 -0.48 -12.11
CA TYR A 330 35.09 0.88 -12.48
C TYR A 330 33.59 1.07 -12.30
N ILE A 331 33.21 2.01 -11.44
CA ILE A 331 31.83 2.33 -11.15
C ILE A 331 31.46 3.65 -11.80
N TYR A 332 30.22 3.72 -12.26
CA TYR A 332 29.66 4.90 -12.91
C TYR A 332 28.50 5.40 -12.09
N THR A 333 28.59 6.65 -11.63
CA THR A 333 27.63 7.24 -10.71
C THR A 333 27.03 8.53 -11.27
N VAL A 334 25.81 8.84 -10.88
CA VAL A 334 25.07 10.04 -11.27
C VAL A 334 24.62 10.81 -10.04
N GLY A 335 24.82 12.13 -10.09
CA GLY A 335 24.46 13.05 -9.02
C GLY A 335 25.38 12.98 -7.79
N SER A 336 25.23 13.97 -6.93
CA SER A 336 25.97 14.14 -5.68
C SER A 336 25.05 14.80 -4.68
N TYR A 337 24.77 14.12 -3.57
CA TYR A 337 23.72 14.49 -2.64
C TYR A 337 24.20 14.41 -1.20
N ALA A 338 23.74 15.35 -0.36
CA ALA A 338 24.10 15.38 1.05
C ALA A 338 23.34 14.32 1.87
N THR A 339 22.18 13.86 1.38
CA THR A 339 21.34 12.89 2.08
C THR A 339 21.00 11.68 1.22
N TYR A 340 20.80 10.53 1.88
CA TYR A 340 20.35 9.32 1.21
C TYR A 340 19.01 9.51 0.48
N GLU A 341 18.07 10.27 1.06
CA GLU A 341 16.75 10.49 0.45
C GLU A 341 16.81 11.24 -0.87
N GLN A 342 17.68 12.26 -0.99
CA GLN A 342 17.92 12.96 -2.25
C GLN A 342 18.47 12.03 -3.34
N ALA A 343 19.49 11.22 -2.99
CA ALA A 343 20.05 10.22 -3.91
C ALA A 343 19.01 9.14 -4.29
N ARG A 344 18.14 8.77 -3.35
CA ARG A 344 17.06 7.81 -3.56
C ARG A 344 15.99 8.33 -4.53
N GLN A 345 15.60 9.60 -4.43
CA GLN A 345 14.69 10.23 -5.38
C GLN A 345 15.30 10.21 -6.79
N LYS A 346 16.59 10.56 -6.91
CA LYS A 346 17.30 10.47 -8.19
C LYS A 346 17.35 9.04 -8.72
N ARG A 347 17.63 8.04 -7.88
CA ARG A 347 17.61 6.63 -8.28
C ARG A 347 16.24 6.22 -8.84
N ASN A 348 15.15 6.61 -8.17
CA ASN A 348 13.81 6.27 -8.64
C ASN A 348 13.51 6.94 -9.99
N GLN A 349 13.94 8.19 -10.16
CA GLN A 349 13.88 8.89 -11.44
C GLN A 349 14.63 8.11 -12.54
N LEU A 350 15.88 7.72 -12.28
CA LEU A 350 16.72 6.97 -13.23
C LEU A 350 16.13 5.59 -13.58
N ARG A 351 15.54 4.89 -12.60
CA ARG A 351 14.85 3.61 -12.85
C ARG A 351 13.63 3.77 -13.76
N ASN A 352 12.81 4.79 -13.49
CA ASN A 352 11.53 4.96 -14.17
C ASN A 352 11.66 5.66 -15.53
N GLN A 353 12.55 6.65 -15.66
CA GLN A 353 12.69 7.48 -16.87
C GLN A 353 13.79 6.97 -17.80
N ASN A 354 14.89 6.43 -17.24
CA ASN A 354 16.05 5.97 -18.00
C ASN A 354 16.15 4.44 -18.12
N GLY A 355 15.18 3.70 -17.55
CA GLY A 355 15.13 2.24 -17.64
C GLY A 355 16.22 1.50 -16.87
N ILE A 356 16.92 2.16 -15.94
CA ILE A 356 18.08 1.58 -15.23
C ILE A 356 17.59 0.82 -13.98
N SER A 357 16.96 -0.34 -14.16
CA SER A 357 16.38 -1.14 -13.08
C SER A 357 17.36 -1.40 -11.92
N ASP A 358 18.62 -1.62 -12.27
CA ASP A 358 19.68 -2.03 -11.33
C ASP A 358 20.36 -0.84 -10.65
N ALA A 359 19.95 0.40 -10.92
CA ALA A 359 20.56 1.57 -10.29
C ALA A 359 20.36 1.55 -8.76
N PHE A 360 21.40 1.82 -7.97
CA PHE A 360 21.31 1.83 -6.49
C PHE A 360 22.11 2.98 -5.87
N VAL A 361 21.76 3.34 -4.63
CA VAL A 361 22.43 4.44 -3.91
C VAL A 361 23.69 3.91 -3.24
N VAL A 362 24.77 4.67 -3.36
CA VAL A 362 26.08 4.40 -2.75
C VAL A 362 26.50 5.60 -1.92
N ALA A 363 27.28 5.36 -0.87
CA ALA A 363 27.83 6.41 -0.01
C ALA A 363 29.33 6.54 -0.22
N PHE A 364 29.81 7.77 -0.19
CA PHE A 364 31.20 8.17 -0.25
C PHE A 364 31.56 8.91 1.02
N LYS A 365 32.80 8.73 1.47
CA LYS A 365 33.40 9.51 2.54
C LYS A 365 34.79 9.90 2.10
N ASN A 366 35.11 11.19 2.14
CA ASN A 366 36.39 11.75 1.68
C ASN A 366 36.75 11.28 0.26
N GLY A 367 35.78 11.33 -0.67
CA GLY A 367 35.94 10.89 -2.06
C GLY A 367 36.04 9.37 -2.27
N LYS A 368 36.00 8.54 -1.22
CA LYS A 368 36.07 7.07 -1.33
C LYS A 368 34.72 6.41 -1.09
N ARG A 369 34.31 5.50 -1.99
CA ARG A 369 33.09 4.71 -1.85
C ARG A 369 33.17 3.73 -0.68
N LEU A 370 32.14 3.70 0.14
CA LEU A 370 31.97 2.78 1.25
C LEU A 370 31.43 1.42 0.79
N ASN A 371 31.77 0.35 1.51
CA ASN A 371 31.27 -1.01 1.23
C ASN A 371 29.78 -1.18 1.58
N LYS A 372 29.27 -0.37 2.51
CA LYS A 372 27.88 -0.36 2.95
C LYS A 372 27.44 1.08 3.20
N LEU A 373 26.12 1.31 3.11
CA LEU A 373 25.54 2.57 3.54
C LEU A 373 25.80 2.76 5.04
N PRO A 374 26.14 3.99 5.48
CA PRO A 374 26.45 4.30 6.87
C PRO A 374 25.23 4.21 7.79
#